data_AF-A0A2I6QLD1-F1
#
_entry.id   AF-A0A2I6QLD1-F1
#
_cell.length_a   1.000
_cell.length_b   1.000
_cell.length_c   1.000
_cell.angle_alpha   90.00
_cell.angle_beta   90.00
_cell.angle_gamma   90.00
#
_symmetry.space_group_name_H-M   'P 1'
#
loop_
_entity.id
_entity.type
_entity.pdbx_description
1 polymer ?
#
loop_
_entity_poly.entity_id
_entity_poly.type
_entity_poly.pdbx_seq_one_letter_code
_entity_poly.pdbx_strand_id
1 'polypeptide(L)' 'MAKSKIWRYTVTPQEFRFWKMEGMQGWRQALEACVEDEAREQGSEKYVVFDRNNEVLAKGEVRKIVEPVLATS' A
#
# COMPACT_ATOMS: atom_id res chain seq x y z
N MET A 1 14.51 -10.90 18.00
CA MET A 1 14.08 -10.67 16.60
C MET A 1 12.95 -9.65 16.65
N ALA A 2 13.17 -8.42 16.16
CA ALA A 2 12.12 -7.41 16.13
C ALA A 2 11.04 -7.87 15.13
N LYS A 3 9.77 -7.90 15.54
CA LYS A 3 8.67 -8.20 14.63
C LYS A 3 8.56 -7.03 13.65
N SER A 4 8.82 -7.27 12.37
CA SER A 4 8.59 -6.26 11.32
C SER A 4 7.18 -5.69 11.45
N LYS A 5 7.06 -4.37 11.54
CA LYS A 5 5.77 -3.69 11.66
C LYS A 5 5.08 -3.78 10.29
N ILE A 6 3.88 -4.36 10.28
CA ILE A 6 3.05 -4.54 9.08
C ILE A 6 1.88 -3.57 9.16
N TRP A 7 1.77 -2.69 8.17
CA TRP A 7 0.61 -1.83 7.99
C TRP A 7 -0.54 -2.65 7.40
N ARG A 8 -1.74 -2.49 7.95
CA ARG A 8 -2.94 -3.20 7.49
C ARG A 8 -3.98 -2.18 7.13
N TYR A 9 -4.37 -2.18 5.86
CA TYR A 9 -5.41 -1.32 5.33
C TYR A 9 -6.60 -2.16 4.94
N THR A 10 -7.80 -1.79 5.39
CA THR A 10 -9.04 -2.48 5.00
C THR A 10 -9.83 -1.56 4.10
N VAL A 11 -10.07 -1.99 2.86
CA VAL A 11 -10.83 -1.18 1.90
C VAL A 11 -12.27 -1.00 2.35
N THR A 12 -12.81 0.18 2.08
CA THR A 12 -14.24 0.46 2.26
C THR A 12 -15.10 -0.29 1.23
N PRO A 13 -16.42 -0.39 1.43
CA PRO A 13 -17.31 -1.03 0.45
C PRO A 13 -17.27 -0.36 -0.93
N GLN A 14 -17.04 0.95 -0.99
CA GLN A 14 -16.95 1.69 -2.25
C GLN A 14 -15.64 1.38 -2.97
N GLU A 15 -14.53 1.39 -2.26
CA GLU A 15 -13.20 1.02 -2.77
C GLU A 15 -13.16 -0.42 -3.25
N PHE A 16 -13.80 -1.35 -2.53
CA PHE A 16 -13.92 -2.73 -2.97
C PHE A 16 -14.67 -2.87 -4.30
N ARG A 17 -15.71 -2.06 -4.55
CA ARG A 17 -16.40 -2.05 -5.86
C ARG A 17 -15.46 -1.62 -6.97
N PHE A 18 -14.67 -0.56 -6.76
CA PHE A 18 -13.65 -0.14 -7.71
C PHE A 18 -12.57 -1.22 -7.91
N TRP A 19 -12.18 -1.89 -6.83
CA TRP A 19 -11.23 -3.00 -6.88
C TRP A 19 -11.72 -4.16 -7.76
N LYS A 20 -13.02 -4.47 -7.74
CA LYS A 20 -13.59 -5.60 -8.50
C LYS A 20 -13.91 -5.26 -9.96
N MET A 21 -14.02 -3.99 -10.35
CA MET A 21 -14.33 -3.62 -11.74
C MET A 21 -13.16 -3.88 -12.68
N GLU A 22 -13.43 -4.58 -13.78
CA GLU A 22 -12.47 -4.73 -14.89
C GLU A 22 -12.23 -3.36 -15.55
N GLY A 23 -10.96 -2.95 -15.63
CA GLY A 23 -10.56 -1.62 -16.13
C GLY A 23 -10.05 -0.64 -15.06
N MET A 24 -10.23 -0.94 -13.77
CA MET A 24 -9.77 -0.07 -12.66
C MET A 24 -8.32 -0.33 -12.23
N GLN A 25 -7.45 -0.83 -13.11
CA GLN A 25 -6.07 -1.17 -12.74
C GLN A 25 -5.27 0.04 -12.25
N GLY A 26 -5.37 1.18 -12.93
CA GLY A 26 -4.69 2.41 -12.49
C GLY A 26 -5.17 2.90 -11.13
N TRP A 27 -6.46 2.72 -10.83
CA TRP A 27 -7.00 3.06 -9.52
C TRP A 27 -6.48 2.14 -8.41
N ARG A 28 -6.36 0.82 -8.67
CA ARG A 28 -5.79 -0.13 -7.71
C ARG A 28 -4.33 0.21 -7.39
N GLN A 29 -3.54 0.54 -8.42
CA GLN A 29 -2.15 0.97 -8.26
C GLN A 29 -2.04 2.27 -7.44
N ALA A 30 -2.93 3.24 -7.68
CA ALA A 30 -2.97 4.46 -6.89
C ALA A 30 -3.31 4.19 -5.42
N LEU A 31 -4.29 3.32 -5.13
CA LEU A 31 -4.62 2.92 -3.76
C LEU A 31 -3.43 2.23 -3.10
N GLU A 32 -2.78 1.28 -3.78
CA GLU A 32 -1.60 0.58 -3.26
C GLU A 32 -0.46 1.55 -2.94
N ALA A 33 -0.22 2.55 -3.79
CA ALA A 33 0.78 3.59 -3.54
C ALA A 33 0.43 4.45 -2.31
N CYS A 34 -0.83 4.87 -2.16
CA CYS A 34 -1.27 5.60 -0.97
C CYS A 34 -1.08 4.76 0.31
N VAL A 35 -1.47 3.49 0.28
CA VAL A 35 -1.31 2.57 1.41
C VAL A 35 0.17 2.33 1.73
N GLU A 36 1.03 2.25 0.72
CA GLU A 36 2.48 2.16 0.91
C GLU A 36 3.04 3.42 1.56
N ASP A 37 2.59 4.60 1.15
CA ASP A 37 3.01 5.88 1.72
C ASP A 37 2.61 6.00 3.20
N GLU A 38 1.37 5.67 3.55
CA GLU A 38 0.91 5.60 4.94
C GLU A 38 1.74 4.60 5.76
N ALA A 39 2.01 3.43 5.19
CA ALA A 39 2.84 2.42 5.83
C ALA A 39 4.26 2.95 6.12
N ARG A 40 4.81 3.74 5.19
CA ARG A 40 6.12 4.39 5.33
C ARG A 40 6.12 5.43 6.44
N GLU A 41 5.12 6.31 6.47
CA GLU A 41 4.96 7.32 7.53
C GLU A 41 4.80 6.68 8.92
N GLN A 42 4.21 5.49 8.96
CA GLN A 42 4.04 4.70 10.18
C GLN A 42 5.28 3.89 10.57
N GLY A 43 6.36 3.93 9.78
CA GLY A 43 7.57 3.14 10.01
C GLY A 43 7.35 1.64 9.86
N SER A 44 6.41 1.23 9.00
CA SER A 44 6.16 -0.17 8.66
C SER A 44 7.04 -0.59 7.48
N GLU A 45 7.49 -1.86 7.50
CA GLU A 45 8.33 -2.41 6.42
C GLU A 45 7.50 -3.07 5.33
N LYS A 46 6.25 -3.41 5.64
CA LYS A 46 5.32 -4.12 4.76
C LYS A 46 3.92 -3.55 4.92
N TYR A 47 3.13 -3.67 3.86
CA TYR A 47 1.71 -3.35 3.88
C TYR A 47 0.89 -4.53 3.36
N VAL A 48 -0.35 -4.61 3.83
CA VAL A 48 -1.35 -5.56 3.35
C VAL A 48 -2.68 -4.83 3.23
N VAL A 49 -3.32 -4.98 2.07
CA VAL A 49 -4.66 -4.48 1.77
C VAL A 49 -5.63 -5.66 1.90
N PHE A 50 -6.63 -5.51 2.76
CA PHE A 50 -7.68 -6.48 3.00
C PHE A 50 -9.01 -5.98 2.47
N ASP A 51 -9.90 -6.92 2.15
CA ASP A 51 -11.32 -6.66 2.09
C ASP A 51 -11.97 -6.77 3.49
N ARG A 52 -13.27 -6.49 3.54
CA ARG A 52 -14.06 -6.58 4.78
C ARG A 52 -14.23 -8.00 5.34
N ASN A 53 -13.98 -9.02 4.52
CA ASN A 53 -14.03 -10.43 4.90
C ASN A 53 -12.65 -10.95 5.36
N ASN A 54 -11.66 -10.05 5.52
CA ASN A 54 -10.26 -10.36 5.78
C ASN A 54 -9.56 -11.13 4.64
N GLU A 55 -10.08 -11.08 3.41
CA GLU A 55 -9.38 -11.60 2.24
C GLU A 55 -8.29 -10.61 1.81
N VAL A 56 -7.10 -11.13 1.49
CA VAL A 56 -5.98 -10.30 1.02
C VAL A 56 -6.23 -9.89 -0.43
N LEU A 57 -6.36 -8.59 -0.65
CA LEU A 57 -6.49 -7.99 -1.98
C LEU A 57 -5.13 -7.70 -2.60
N ALA A 58 -4.21 -7.14 -1.80
CA ALA A 58 -2.83 -6.83 -2.20
C ALA A 58 -1.90 -6.88 -0.99
N LYS A 59 -0.60 -7.06 -1.23
CA LYS A 59 0.45 -6.97 -0.21
C LYS A 59 1.78 -6.64 -0.85
N GLY A 60 2.62 -5.89 -0.14
CA GLY A 60 3.91 -5.47 -0.64
C GLY A 60 4.89 -5.08 0.46
N GLU A 61 6.13 -4.85 0.04
CA GLU A 61 7.16 -4.23 0.87
C GLU A 61 7.13 -2.73 0.68
N VAL A 62 7.31 -1.98 1.76
CA VAL A 62 7.35 -0.52 1.71
C VAL A 62 8.69 -0.10 1.13
N ARG A 63 8.66 0.57 -0.02
CA ARG A 63 9.90 1.04 -0.66
C ARG A 63 10.40 2.25 0.10
N LYS A 64 11.70 2.30 0.34
CA LYS A 64 12.33 3.52 0.83
C LYS A 64 12.36 4.52 -0.32
N ILE A 65 11.91 5.75 -0.05
CA ILE A 65 12.15 6.87 -0.96
C ILE A 65 13.66 7.11 -0.90
N VAL A 66 14.36 6.70 -1.96
CA VAL A 66 15.75 7.11 -2.14
C VAL A 66 15.66 8.52 -2.71
N GLU A 67 15.95 9.53 -1.89
CA GLU A 67 16.07 10.89 -2.40
C GLU A 67 17.14 10.89 -3.51
N PRO A 68 16.85 11.48 -4.69
CA PRO A 68 17.90 11.63 -5.69
C PRO A 68 18.99 12.49 -5.06
N VAL A 69 20.21 11.95 -4.96
CA VAL A 69 21.39 12.73 -4.62
C VAL A 69 21.48 13.81 -5.69
N LEU A 70 21.04 15.02 -5.35
CA LEU A 70 21.26 16.20 -6.18
C LEU A 70 22.77 16.36 -6.25
N ALA A 71 23.36 15.86 -7.34
CA ALA A 71 24.75 16.13 -7.67
C ALA A 71 24.87 17.63 -7.95
N THR A 72 25.19 18.40 -6.90
CA THR A 72 25.70 19.76 -7.04
C THR A 72 27.01 19.66 -7.81
N SER A 73 26.97 20.04 -9.09
CA SER A 73 28.17 20.33 -9.89
C SER A 73 28.52 21.80 -9.77
#